data_AF-A0AAI8VSC1-F1
#
_entry.id   AF-A0AAI8VSC1-F1
#
_cell.length_a   1.000
_cell.length_b   1.000
_cell.length_c   1.000
_cell.angle_alpha   90.00
_cell.angle_beta   90.00
_cell.angle_gamma   90.00
#
_symmetry.space_group_name_H-M   'P 1'
#
loop_
_entity.id
_entity.type
_entity.pdbx_description
1 polymer ?
#
loop_
_entity_poly.entity_id
_entity_poly.type
_entity_poly.pdbx_seq_one_letter_code
_entity_poly.pdbx_strand_id
1 'polypeptide(L)'
;MPILPPHLLGAIAQSNANSPEEQDAAQRTLDTDNKRSAKRTKMSSSSGTKPSNPSLRRLVDFYDPDTKGPDGAGRTLEQILAWADHRLEIQHDYIQVLFPLPEGSVFNYTAPVIDEETFLYFRQHGGLKANVRRALTRMLAFYGFSIDCEQPAGEKGKVTIEGKEGCTANFVLWVRRMDHNHLRITRIIRSLRVLGLEEEAKAFFEALIWTCDNFGRIGDNLQRIGNSSRDFWQRAAKGSLHIAPDGTEVEWLEKGDTEGDYEMKEG
;
A
#
# COMPACT_ATOMS: atom_id res chain seq x y z
N MET A 1 -4.24 -37.74 6.16
CA MET A 1 -5.51 -37.02 6.37
C MET A 1 -5.19 -35.66 6.97
N PRO A 2 -5.32 -34.55 6.25
CA PRO A 2 -5.04 -33.25 6.80
C PRO A 2 -6.30 -32.63 7.39
N ILE A 3 -6.13 -32.10 8.61
CA ILE A 3 -7.12 -31.43 9.45
C ILE A 3 -7.29 -30.00 8.92
N LEU A 4 -8.53 -29.62 8.60
CA LEU A 4 -8.92 -28.25 8.25
C LEU A 4 -9.17 -27.40 9.52
N PRO A 5 -8.91 -26.09 9.49
CA PRO A 5 -9.12 -25.19 10.64
C PRO A 5 -10.62 -24.88 10.88
N PRO A 6 -11.04 -24.64 12.14
CA PRO A 6 -12.44 -24.58 12.53
C PRO A 6 -13.01 -23.15 12.43
N HIS A 7 -13.54 -22.78 11.26
CA HIS A 7 -14.49 -21.67 11.16
C HIS A 7 -15.48 -21.82 9.97
N LEU A 8 -15.57 -23.01 9.38
CA LEU A 8 -16.42 -23.26 8.20
C LEU A 8 -17.52 -24.32 8.46
N LEU A 9 -18.25 -24.19 9.58
CA LEU A 9 -19.39 -25.07 9.89
C LEU A 9 -20.58 -24.27 10.48
N GLY A 10 -21.67 -24.21 9.71
CA GLY A 10 -23.03 -23.85 10.14
C GLY A 10 -23.47 -22.43 9.73
N ALA A 11 -24.60 -22.20 9.07
CA ALA A 11 -25.73 -23.07 8.75
C ALA A 11 -26.58 -22.47 7.60
N ILE A 12 -27.17 -23.35 6.77
CA ILE A 12 -28.31 -23.05 5.92
C ILE A 12 -29.58 -23.62 6.57
N ALA A 13 -30.66 -22.84 6.43
CA ALA A 13 -32.08 -23.16 6.60
C ALA A 13 -32.67 -23.13 8.02
N GLN A 14 -33.52 -22.12 8.27
CA GLN A 14 -34.98 -22.32 8.22
C GLN A 14 -35.72 -21.00 8.03
N SER A 15 -36.66 -21.05 7.08
CA SER A 15 -37.69 -20.07 6.80
C SER A 15 -38.65 -19.89 7.97
N ASN A 16 -39.09 -18.67 8.24
CA ASN A 16 -40.50 -18.40 8.51
C ASN A 16 -40.86 -16.94 8.25
N ALA A 17 -41.99 -16.77 7.59
CA ALA A 17 -42.61 -15.53 7.20
C ALA A 17 -43.08 -14.72 8.41
N ASN A 18 -43.01 -13.40 8.32
CA ASN A 18 -44.11 -12.53 8.78
C ASN A 18 -44.10 -11.18 8.05
N SER A 19 -45.34 -10.72 7.83
CA SER A 19 -45.85 -9.66 6.97
C SER A 19 -45.59 -8.24 7.52
N PRO A 20 -45.73 -7.17 6.71
CA PRO A 20 -45.23 -5.83 7.03
C PRO A 20 -46.32 -4.95 7.68
N GLU A 21 -46.18 -4.60 8.96
CA GLU A 21 -47.08 -3.61 9.59
C GLU A 21 -46.53 -2.89 10.85
N GLU A 22 -45.20 -2.77 11.03
CA GLU A 22 -44.62 -2.02 12.17
C GLU A 22 -43.48 -1.09 11.73
N GLN A 23 -43.77 -0.10 10.88
CA GLN A 23 -42.82 0.96 10.51
C GLN A 23 -43.35 2.39 10.62
N ASP A 24 -44.44 2.64 11.35
CA ASP A 24 -45.02 3.99 11.41
C ASP A 24 -45.36 4.46 12.83
N ALA A 25 -44.34 4.63 13.68
CA ALA A 25 -44.53 5.26 15.01
C ALA A 25 -43.25 5.80 15.69
N ALA A 26 -42.19 6.18 14.96
CA ALA A 26 -40.97 6.72 15.59
C ALA A 26 -40.35 7.93 14.87
N GLN A 27 -41.12 8.64 14.05
CA GLN A 27 -40.68 9.84 13.33
C GLN A 27 -41.50 11.07 13.75
N ARG A 28 -41.51 11.42 15.04
CA ARG A 28 -42.02 12.71 15.55
C ARG A 28 -41.67 12.87 17.02
N THR A 29 -40.50 13.41 17.32
CA THR A 29 -40.15 14.31 18.44
C THR A 29 -38.62 14.35 18.57
N LEU A 30 -38.08 15.50 18.99
CA LEU A 30 -36.65 15.84 19.15
C LEU A 30 -35.99 16.54 17.94
N ASP A 31 -36.69 17.53 17.37
CA ASP A 31 -36.07 18.79 16.99
C ASP A 31 -36.16 19.72 18.21
N THR A 32 -35.07 19.86 18.96
CA THR A 32 -34.61 21.06 19.69
C THR A 32 -33.45 20.66 20.60
N ASP A 33 -32.44 21.52 20.69
CA ASP A 33 -31.28 21.47 21.59
C ASP A 33 -30.08 20.60 21.20
N ASN A 34 -29.34 21.06 20.20
CA ASN A 34 -27.87 20.98 20.29
C ASN A 34 -27.13 22.15 19.60
N LYS A 35 -27.31 23.35 20.16
CA LYS A 35 -26.35 24.45 20.02
C LYS A 35 -25.67 24.66 21.37
N ARG A 36 -24.50 24.04 21.59
CA ARG A 36 -23.37 24.52 22.42
C ARG A 36 -22.39 23.38 22.73
N SER A 37 -21.38 23.20 21.88
CA SER A 37 -19.98 23.10 22.31
C SER A 37 -19.11 22.75 21.12
N ALA A 38 -18.59 23.80 20.49
CA ALA A 38 -17.38 23.72 19.69
C ALA A 38 -16.19 23.44 20.62
N LYS A 39 -15.52 22.31 20.42
CA LYS A 39 -14.07 22.20 20.64
C LYS A 39 -13.52 21.12 19.74
N ARG A 40 -13.28 21.52 18.50
CA ARG A 40 -12.55 20.74 17.50
C ARG A 40 -11.07 20.84 17.87
N THR A 41 -10.54 19.79 18.49
CA THR A 41 -9.13 19.69 18.85
C THR A 41 -8.31 19.67 17.57
N LYS A 42 -7.71 20.82 17.21
CA LYS A 42 -6.67 20.90 16.17
C LYS A 42 -5.46 20.14 16.71
N MET A 43 -5.21 18.95 16.21
CA MET A 43 -3.89 18.33 16.33
C MET A 43 -2.91 19.15 15.51
N SER A 44 -1.84 19.59 16.18
CA SER A 44 -0.74 20.35 15.62
C SER A 44 -0.04 19.52 14.54
N SER A 45 -0.17 19.92 13.27
CA SER A 45 0.66 19.41 12.19
C SER A 45 2.10 19.86 12.43
N SER A 46 3.04 18.92 12.56
CA SER A 46 4.47 19.21 12.59
C SER A 46 4.84 19.98 11.32
N SER A 47 5.21 21.25 11.47
CA SER A 47 5.55 22.13 10.35
C SER A 47 6.99 21.88 9.91
N GLY A 48 7.25 20.71 9.33
CA GLY A 48 8.43 20.52 8.49
C GLY A 48 8.27 21.35 7.22
N THR A 49 9.30 22.10 6.82
CA THR A 49 9.25 22.87 5.58
C THR A 49 9.19 21.91 4.39
N LYS A 50 8.23 22.08 3.46
CA LYS A 50 8.11 21.23 2.27
C LYS A 50 9.39 21.31 1.40
N PRO A 51 9.72 20.24 0.65
CA PRO A 51 10.94 20.19 -0.15
C PRO A 51 11.12 21.41 -1.05
N SER A 52 12.35 21.88 -1.26
CA SER A 52 12.63 23.10 -2.03
C SER A 52 12.43 22.94 -3.55
N ASN A 53 12.65 21.74 -4.09
CA ASN A 53 12.53 21.44 -5.51
C ASN A 53 11.05 21.32 -5.98
N PRO A 54 10.63 21.99 -7.08
CA PRO A 54 9.26 21.92 -7.59
C PRO A 54 8.72 20.53 -7.93
N SER A 55 9.53 19.62 -8.49
CA SER A 55 9.05 18.26 -8.80
C SER A 55 8.76 17.45 -7.53
N LEU A 56 9.52 17.72 -6.48
CA LEU A 56 9.41 17.06 -5.19
C LEU A 56 8.25 17.62 -4.37
N ARG A 57 8.02 18.94 -4.44
CA ARG A 57 6.78 19.55 -3.94
C ARG A 57 5.56 18.90 -4.55
N ARG A 58 5.55 18.67 -5.87
CA ARG A 58 4.43 17.97 -6.53
C ARG A 58 4.20 16.56 -5.97
N LEU A 59 5.26 15.80 -5.72
CA LEU A 59 5.13 14.47 -5.14
C LEU A 59 4.59 14.53 -3.70
N VAL A 60 5.13 15.41 -2.87
CA VAL A 60 4.65 15.63 -1.51
C VAL A 60 3.18 16.07 -1.52
N ASP A 61 2.84 17.06 -2.35
CA ASP A 61 1.48 17.61 -2.49
C ASP A 61 0.50 16.54 -2.98
N PHE A 62 0.92 15.61 -3.83
CA PHE A 62 0.11 14.49 -4.29
C PHE A 62 -0.30 13.54 -3.15
N TYR A 63 0.57 13.34 -2.16
CA TYR A 63 0.28 12.52 -0.97
C TYR A 63 -0.22 13.33 0.23
N ASP A 64 -0.16 14.65 0.18
CA ASP A 64 -0.54 15.52 1.29
C ASP A 64 -2.08 15.50 1.46
N PRO A 65 -2.59 15.14 2.66
CA PRO A 65 -4.03 14.96 2.87
C PRO A 65 -4.82 16.27 2.76
N ASP A 66 -4.16 17.42 2.91
CA ASP A 66 -4.78 18.74 2.84
C ASP A 66 -4.66 19.32 1.42
N THR A 67 -3.49 19.15 0.78
CA THR A 67 -3.18 19.76 -0.52
C THR A 67 -3.78 18.97 -1.68
N LYS A 68 -3.69 17.63 -1.67
CA LYS A 68 -4.23 16.73 -2.71
C LYS A 68 -3.87 17.14 -4.14
N GLY A 69 -2.60 17.49 -4.34
CA GLY A 69 -2.09 17.93 -5.63
C GLY A 69 -2.21 16.84 -6.72
N PRO A 70 -2.32 17.23 -8.00
CA PRO A 70 -2.27 16.28 -9.09
C PRO A 70 -0.83 15.85 -9.42
N ASP A 71 -0.69 14.70 -10.05
CA ASP A 71 0.56 14.27 -10.67
C ASP A 71 0.85 15.04 -11.97
N GLY A 72 1.97 14.71 -12.63
CA GLY A 72 2.36 15.34 -13.91
C GLY A 72 1.34 15.17 -15.05
N ALA A 73 0.43 14.20 -14.94
CA ALA A 73 -0.64 13.95 -15.91
C ALA A 73 -2.00 14.54 -15.49
N GLY A 74 -2.03 15.33 -14.41
CA GLY A 74 -3.26 15.96 -13.91
C GLY A 74 -4.15 15.05 -13.06
N ARG A 75 -3.66 13.88 -12.63
CA ARG A 75 -4.43 12.90 -11.85
C ARG A 75 -4.18 13.07 -10.36
N THR A 76 -5.23 13.03 -9.54
CA THR A 76 -5.09 13.00 -8.08
C THR A 76 -4.97 11.57 -7.55
N LEU A 77 -4.49 11.43 -6.32
CA LEU A 77 -4.46 10.13 -5.63
C LEU A 77 -5.85 9.50 -5.60
N GLU A 78 -6.88 10.25 -5.20
CA GLU A 78 -8.27 9.77 -5.14
C GLU A 78 -8.77 9.22 -6.47
N GLN A 79 -8.44 9.89 -7.58
CA GLN A 79 -8.85 9.43 -8.91
C GLN A 79 -8.20 8.10 -9.27
N ILE A 80 -6.89 7.95 -9.03
CA ILE A 80 -6.16 6.72 -9.34
C ILE A 80 -6.66 5.57 -8.47
N LEU A 81 -6.88 5.81 -7.17
CA LEU A 81 -7.37 4.77 -6.25
C LEU A 81 -8.79 4.29 -6.59
N ALA A 82 -9.61 5.15 -7.21
CA ALA A 82 -10.96 4.81 -7.64
C ALA A 82 -11.03 4.06 -8.99
N TRP A 83 -9.90 3.86 -9.69
CA TRP A 83 -9.91 3.13 -10.96
C TRP A 83 -10.31 1.67 -10.79
N ALA A 84 -11.00 1.12 -11.78
CA ALA A 84 -11.29 -0.30 -11.88
C ALA A 84 -10.03 -1.11 -12.24
N ASP A 85 -10.01 -2.40 -11.86
CA ASP A 85 -8.84 -3.28 -12.05
C ASP A 85 -8.39 -3.38 -13.52
N HIS A 86 -9.33 -3.42 -14.48
CA HIS A 86 -8.98 -3.46 -15.91
C HIS A 86 -8.16 -2.25 -16.35
N ARG A 87 -8.40 -1.07 -15.75
CA ARG A 87 -7.64 0.15 -16.07
C ARG A 87 -6.25 0.09 -15.46
N LEU A 88 -6.11 -0.44 -14.24
CA LEU A 88 -4.81 -0.65 -13.60
C LEU A 88 -3.95 -1.71 -14.31
N GLU A 89 -4.58 -2.67 -14.99
CA GLU A 89 -3.88 -3.67 -15.80
C GLU A 89 -3.37 -3.08 -17.12
N ILE A 90 -4.13 -2.20 -17.77
CA ILE A 90 -3.77 -1.65 -19.09
C ILE A 90 -2.87 -0.41 -18.98
N GLN A 91 -3.07 0.42 -17.96
CA GLN A 91 -2.32 1.65 -17.75
C GLN A 91 -1.12 1.40 -16.83
N HIS A 92 0.09 1.74 -17.26
CA HIS A 92 1.31 1.40 -16.51
C HIS A 92 2.02 2.58 -15.86
N ASP A 93 1.76 3.82 -16.30
CA ASP A 93 2.52 5.00 -15.87
C ASP A 93 2.18 5.41 -14.42
N TYR A 94 0.95 5.16 -13.98
CA TYR A 94 0.48 5.52 -12.64
C TYR A 94 1.31 4.85 -11.53
N ILE A 95 1.82 3.63 -11.75
CA ILE A 95 2.51 2.86 -10.71
C ILE A 95 3.80 3.56 -10.28
N GLN A 96 4.40 4.34 -11.19
CA GLN A 96 5.66 5.02 -10.94
C GLN A 96 5.45 6.30 -10.12
N VAL A 97 4.24 6.86 -10.16
CA VAL A 97 3.80 7.96 -9.31
C VAL A 97 3.37 7.44 -7.94
N LEU A 98 2.60 6.34 -7.89
CA LEU A 98 2.14 5.74 -6.64
C LEU A 98 3.24 5.08 -5.81
N PHE A 99 4.31 4.64 -6.46
CA PHE A 99 5.45 3.99 -5.83
C PHE A 99 6.73 4.52 -6.47
N PRO A 100 7.10 5.78 -6.14
CA PRO A 100 8.29 6.41 -6.68
C PRO A 100 9.54 5.74 -6.10
N LEU A 101 10.66 5.88 -6.81
CA LEU A 101 11.95 5.25 -6.48
C LEU A 101 13.07 6.27 -6.57
N PRO A 102 14.16 6.11 -5.80
CA PRO A 102 15.31 6.98 -5.86
C PRO A 102 16.21 6.72 -7.08
N GLU A 103 16.27 5.50 -7.59
CA GLU A 103 16.98 5.13 -8.83
C GLU A 103 16.28 5.62 -10.12
N GLY A 104 15.12 6.27 -10.00
CA GLY A 104 14.34 6.79 -11.13
C GLY A 104 13.73 5.70 -12.03
N SER A 105 13.32 6.06 -13.24
CA SER A 105 12.86 5.10 -14.24
C SER A 105 13.55 5.33 -15.57
N VAL A 106 14.13 4.26 -16.13
CA VAL A 106 14.69 4.28 -17.49
C VAL A 106 13.61 4.41 -18.58
N PHE A 107 12.35 4.10 -18.27
CA PHE A 107 11.24 4.11 -19.24
C PHE A 107 10.34 5.34 -19.14
N ASN A 108 10.36 6.04 -18.00
CA ASN A 108 9.56 7.24 -17.79
C ASN A 108 10.36 8.31 -17.04
N TYR A 109 10.98 9.19 -17.80
CA TYR A 109 11.74 10.33 -17.29
C TYR A 109 10.87 11.42 -16.63
N THR A 110 9.53 11.33 -16.76
CA THR A 110 8.59 12.27 -16.13
C THR A 110 8.10 11.79 -14.76
N ALA A 111 8.40 10.53 -14.38
CA ALA A 111 8.06 10.02 -13.07
C ALA A 111 8.90 10.73 -11.99
N PRO A 112 8.30 11.05 -10.83
CA PRO A 112 9.05 11.68 -9.75
C PRO A 112 10.12 10.72 -9.21
N VAL A 113 11.33 11.24 -9.05
CA VAL A 113 12.47 10.55 -8.44
C VAL A 113 12.58 11.00 -7.00
N ILE A 114 12.73 10.06 -6.06
CA ILE A 114 12.92 10.37 -4.65
C ILE A 114 14.36 10.83 -4.45
N ASP A 115 14.54 11.97 -3.79
CA ASP A 115 15.85 12.42 -3.30
C ASP A 115 15.91 12.38 -1.77
N GLU A 116 17.04 12.82 -1.21
CA GLU A 116 17.27 12.83 0.24
C GLU A 116 16.25 13.70 1.01
N GLU A 117 15.92 14.88 0.50
CA GLU A 117 14.96 15.80 1.13
C GLU A 117 13.56 15.16 1.22
N THR A 118 13.10 14.57 0.11
CA THR A 118 11.80 13.90 0.03
C THR A 118 11.76 12.64 0.87
N PHE A 119 12.84 11.84 0.85
CA PHE A 119 12.98 10.65 1.68
C PHE A 119 12.82 10.97 3.17
N LEU A 120 13.56 11.95 3.67
CA LEU A 120 13.46 12.41 5.05
C LEU A 120 12.06 12.93 5.37
N TYR A 121 11.49 13.74 4.48
CA TYR A 121 10.16 14.30 4.66
C TYR A 121 9.09 13.21 4.79
N PHE A 122 9.02 12.24 3.87
CA PHE A 122 8.03 11.16 3.94
C PHE A 122 8.12 10.35 5.24
N ARG A 123 9.34 10.04 5.68
CA ARG A 123 9.55 9.21 6.88
C ARG A 123 9.06 9.91 8.16
N GLN A 124 9.17 11.23 8.21
CA GLN A 124 8.72 12.06 9.34
C GLN A 124 7.21 12.38 9.33
N HIS A 125 6.52 12.23 8.20
CA HIS A 125 5.13 12.68 8.06
C HIS A 125 4.14 11.51 7.97
N GLY A 126 3.47 11.22 9.09
CA GLY A 126 2.49 10.13 9.19
C GLY A 126 1.32 10.22 8.20
N GLY A 127 0.87 11.44 7.86
CA GLY A 127 -0.20 11.66 6.89
C GLY A 127 0.15 11.20 5.47
N LEU A 128 1.38 11.46 5.02
CA LEU A 128 1.86 10.97 3.72
C LEU A 128 1.95 9.45 3.73
N LYS A 129 2.53 8.86 4.77
CA LYS A 129 2.62 7.40 4.95
C LYS A 129 1.23 6.74 4.96
N ALA A 130 0.22 7.37 5.56
CA ALA A 130 -1.15 6.87 5.52
C ALA A 130 -1.72 6.83 4.09
N ASN A 131 -1.39 7.80 3.24
CA ASN A 131 -1.82 7.80 1.84
C ASN A 131 -1.02 6.80 0.98
N VAL A 132 0.26 6.54 1.29
CA VAL A 132 1.00 5.42 0.68
C VAL A 132 0.38 4.07 1.08
N ARG A 133 -0.05 3.91 2.34
CA ARG A 133 -0.80 2.71 2.77
C ARG A 133 -2.10 2.54 2.01
N ARG A 134 -2.87 3.61 1.77
CA ARG A 134 -4.08 3.55 0.91
C ARG A 134 -3.74 3.07 -0.51
N ALA A 135 -2.63 3.55 -1.09
CA ALA A 135 -2.16 3.07 -2.39
C ALA A 135 -1.77 1.59 -2.35
N LEU A 136 -1.08 1.15 -1.30
CA LEU A 136 -0.77 -0.26 -1.08
C LEU A 136 -2.05 -1.11 -0.97
N THR A 137 -3.00 -0.73 -0.12
CA THR A 137 -4.29 -1.44 0.03
C THR A 137 -4.99 -1.60 -1.32
N ARG A 138 -5.01 -0.56 -2.15
CA ARG A 138 -5.61 -0.64 -3.49
C ARG A 138 -4.89 -1.64 -4.39
N MET A 139 -3.56 -1.66 -4.36
CA MET A 139 -2.75 -2.60 -5.15
C MET A 139 -2.85 -4.03 -4.62
N LEU A 140 -2.92 -4.22 -3.31
CA LEU A 140 -3.17 -5.53 -2.69
C LEU A 140 -4.50 -6.08 -3.16
N ALA A 141 -5.58 -5.29 -3.12
CA ALA A 141 -6.88 -5.70 -3.62
C ALA A 141 -6.85 -6.13 -5.10
N PHE A 142 -6.07 -5.41 -5.93
CA PHE A 142 -5.83 -5.74 -7.33
C PHE A 142 -5.07 -7.07 -7.51
N TYR A 143 -4.06 -7.33 -6.67
CA TYR A 143 -3.29 -8.57 -6.71
C TYR A 143 -3.95 -9.75 -5.99
N GLY A 144 -5.08 -9.55 -5.30
CA GLY A 144 -5.82 -10.61 -4.62
C GLY A 144 -5.52 -10.73 -3.12
N PHE A 145 -5.00 -9.69 -2.49
CA PHE A 145 -4.67 -9.66 -1.07
C PHE A 145 -5.53 -8.65 -0.30
N SER A 146 -5.68 -8.87 1.00
CA SER A 146 -6.13 -7.91 2.01
C SER A 146 -4.99 -7.57 2.97
N ILE A 147 -5.10 -6.43 3.66
CA ILE A 147 -4.14 -6.00 4.67
C ILE A 147 -4.87 -5.72 5.97
N ASP A 148 -4.37 -6.30 7.05
CA ASP A 148 -4.84 -6.07 8.40
C ASP A 148 -3.71 -5.46 9.22
N CYS A 149 -4.00 -4.31 9.81
CA CYS A 149 -3.09 -3.60 10.69
C CYS A 149 -3.60 -3.77 12.12
N GLU A 150 -3.07 -4.76 12.83
CA GLU A 150 -3.33 -4.85 14.26
C GLU A 150 -2.46 -3.82 14.98
N GLN A 151 -3.09 -2.98 15.79
CA GLN A 151 -2.41 -2.10 16.73
C GLN A 151 -2.66 -2.62 18.15
N PRO A 152 -1.85 -3.57 18.65
CA PRO A 152 -1.81 -3.80 20.08
C PRO A 152 -1.35 -2.49 20.75
N ALA A 153 -2.09 -2.05 21.76
CA ALA A 153 -1.79 -0.81 22.48
C ALA A 153 -0.36 -0.89 23.08
N GLY A 154 0.58 -0.16 22.46
CA GLY A 154 1.96 0.00 22.98
C GLY A 154 3.08 -0.71 22.22
N GLU A 155 2.80 -1.47 21.15
CA GLU A 155 3.82 -2.12 20.32
C GLU A 155 3.76 -1.66 18.85
N LYS A 156 4.88 -1.81 18.11
CA LYS A 156 4.89 -1.59 16.66
C LYS A 156 3.79 -2.46 16.04
N GLY A 157 2.81 -1.81 15.41
CA GLY A 157 1.63 -2.49 14.87
C GLY A 157 2.03 -3.62 13.92
N LYS A 158 1.51 -4.82 14.18
CA LYS A 158 1.79 -5.98 13.33
C LYS A 158 0.98 -5.84 12.04
N VAL A 159 1.67 -5.79 10.91
CA VAL A 159 1.05 -5.80 9.59
C VAL A 159 0.96 -7.23 9.10
N THR A 160 -0.25 -7.66 8.74
CA THR A 160 -0.50 -8.97 8.15
C THR A 160 -1.15 -8.79 6.77
N ILE A 161 -0.68 -9.55 5.77
CA ILE A 161 -1.23 -9.53 4.41
C ILE A 161 -1.58 -10.96 4.01
N GLU A 162 -2.83 -11.18 3.64
CA GLU A 162 -3.38 -12.51 3.33
C GLU A 162 -4.18 -12.48 2.04
N GLY A 163 -4.41 -13.66 1.44
CA GLY A 163 -5.26 -13.76 0.26
C GLY A 163 -6.71 -13.41 0.60
N LYS A 164 -7.31 -12.48 -0.16
CA LYS A 164 -8.72 -12.13 0.03
C LYS A 164 -9.65 -13.26 -0.44
N GLU A 165 -10.92 -13.23 -0.03
CA GLU A 165 -11.93 -14.14 -0.58
C GLU A 165 -12.03 -14.02 -2.11
N GLY A 166 -12.02 -15.15 -2.81
CA GLY A 166 -12.04 -15.18 -4.29
C GLY A 166 -10.76 -14.72 -4.97
N CYS A 167 -9.62 -14.65 -4.26
CA CYS A 167 -8.34 -14.18 -4.76
C CYS A 167 -7.77 -14.90 -5.99
N THR A 168 -8.23 -16.12 -6.30
CA THR A 168 -7.70 -16.93 -7.42
C THR A 168 -7.72 -16.18 -8.75
N ALA A 169 -8.79 -15.44 -9.04
CA ALA A 169 -8.91 -14.65 -10.29
C ALA A 169 -7.92 -13.48 -10.36
N ASN A 170 -7.48 -12.95 -9.22
CA ASN A 170 -6.45 -11.92 -9.15
C ASN A 170 -5.05 -12.53 -9.20
N PHE A 171 -4.83 -13.67 -8.53
CA PHE A 171 -3.55 -14.37 -8.54
C PHE A 171 -3.15 -14.82 -9.94
N VAL A 172 -4.10 -15.22 -10.79
CA VAL A 172 -3.75 -15.55 -12.18
C VAL A 172 -3.12 -14.38 -12.92
N LEU A 173 -3.35 -13.12 -12.54
CA LEU A 173 -2.78 -11.92 -13.19
C LEU A 173 -1.26 -11.82 -13.05
N TRP A 174 -0.67 -12.39 -12.00
CA TRP A 174 0.76 -12.23 -11.72
C TRP A 174 1.47 -13.54 -11.35
N VAL A 175 0.76 -14.58 -10.90
CA VAL A 175 1.31 -15.90 -10.58
C VAL A 175 1.47 -16.74 -11.86
N ARG A 176 2.26 -16.22 -12.78
CA ARG A 176 2.63 -16.85 -14.05
C ARG A 176 4.06 -16.46 -14.41
N ARG A 177 4.66 -17.15 -15.39
CA ARG A 177 6.01 -16.79 -15.84
C ARG A 177 5.99 -15.50 -16.64
N MET A 178 7.06 -14.70 -16.46
CA MET A 178 7.36 -13.53 -17.29
C MET A 178 6.20 -12.53 -17.36
N ASP A 179 5.67 -12.13 -16.21
CA ASP A 179 4.58 -11.15 -16.14
C ASP A 179 5.10 -9.74 -15.83
N HIS A 180 4.58 -8.74 -16.52
CA HIS A 180 4.92 -7.33 -16.30
C HIS A 180 4.62 -6.85 -14.86
N ASN A 181 3.65 -7.48 -14.19
CA ASN A 181 3.35 -7.22 -12.78
C ASN A 181 4.52 -7.58 -11.86
N HIS A 182 5.45 -8.44 -12.27
CA HIS A 182 6.62 -8.77 -11.43
C HIS A 182 7.49 -7.55 -11.15
N LEU A 183 7.71 -6.69 -12.16
CA LEU A 183 8.47 -5.45 -12.00
C LEU A 183 7.69 -4.40 -11.20
N ARG A 184 6.36 -4.35 -11.36
CA ARG A 184 5.48 -3.48 -10.57
C ARG A 184 5.52 -3.87 -9.09
N ILE A 185 5.47 -5.16 -8.80
CA ILE A 185 5.59 -5.71 -7.44
C ILE A 185 6.96 -5.36 -6.84
N THR A 186 8.06 -5.57 -7.57
CA THR A 186 9.40 -5.17 -7.12
C THR A 186 9.45 -3.69 -6.74
N ARG A 187 8.90 -2.81 -7.60
CA ARG A 187 8.83 -1.37 -7.36
C ARG A 187 8.02 -1.04 -6.11
N ILE A 188 6.87 -1.67 -5.91
CA ILE A 188 6.04 -1.45 -4.71
C ILE A 188 6.83 -1.79 -3.45
N ILE A 189 7.39 -3.00 -3.36
CA ILE A 189 8.16 -3.45 -2.19
C ILE A 189 9.31 -2.47 -1.89
N ARG A 190 10.07 -2.10 -2.92
CA ARG A 190 11.21 -1.18 -2.80
C ARG A 190 10.77 0.20 -2.32
N SER A 191 9.73 0.77 -2.94
CA SER A 191 9.21 2.10 -2.61
C SER A 191 8.68 2.15 -1.17
N LEU A 192 7.97 1.12 -0.70
CA LEU A 192 7.51 1.04 0.68
C LEU A 192 8.66 1.18 1.69
N ARG A 193 9.76 0.46 1.50
CA ARG A 193 10.94 0.59 2.37
C ARG A 193 11.56 1.98 2.30
N VAL A 194 11.72 2.54 1.10
CA VAL A 194 12.27 3.90 0.93
C VAL A 194 11.41 4.91 1.68
N LEU A 195 10.08 4.80 1.63
CA LEU A 195 9.14 5.74 2.24
C LEU A 195 8.86 5.47 3.74
N GLY A 196 9.56 4.53 4.38
CA GLY A 196 9.43 4.24 5.82
C GLY A 196 8.23 3.37 6.20
N LEU A 197 7.90 2.41 5.33
CA LEU A 197 6.85 1.40 5.48
C LEU A 197 7.45 -0.02 5.39
N GLU A 198 8.51 -0.26 6.16
CA GLU A 198 9.29 -1.50 6.11
C GLU A 198 8.47 -2.73 6.51
N GLU A 199 7.60 -2.61 7.51
CA GLU A 199 6.75 -3.72 7.96
C GLU A 199 5.73 -4.11 6.88
N GLU A 200 5.14 -3.13 6.20
CA GLU A 200 4.26 -3.35 5.06
C GLU A 200 5.00 -4.01 3.88
N ALA A 201 6.22 -3.57 3.60
CA ALA A 201 7.06 -4.14 2.55
C ALA A 201 7.40 -5.62 2.84
N LYS A 202 7.76 -5.91 4.09
CA LYS A 202 8.06 -7.26 4.58
C LYS A 202 6.83 -8.16 4.49
N ALA A 203 5.69 -7.73 5.04
CA ALA A 203 4.45 -8.49 5.01
C ALA A 203 4.02 -8.80 3.57
N PHE A 204 4.17 -7.83 2.65
CA PHE A 204 3.79 -8.04 1.25
C PHE A 204 4.72 -9.05 0.57
N PHE A 205 6.04 -8.93 0.79
CA PHE A 205 7.01 -9.90 0.29
C PHE A 205 6.72 -11.32 0.79
N GLU A 206 6.46 -11.49 2.09
CA GLU A 206 6.15 -12.80 2.69
C GLU A 206 4.88 -13.41 2.09
N ALA A 207 3.81 -12.61 1.93
CA ALA A 207 2.57 -13.04 1.30
C ALA A 207 2.78 -13.48 -0.17
N LEU A 208 3.60 -12.76 -0.93
CA LEU A 208 3.93 -13.11 -2.31
C LEU A 208 4.64 -14.47 -2.39
N ILE A 209 5.69 -14.67 -1.58
CA ILE A 209 6.45 -15.92 -1.56
C ILE A 209 5.55 -17.09 -1.15
N TRP A 210 4.76 -16.91 -0.08
CA TRP A 210 3.81 -17.92 0.37
C TRP A 210 2.83 -18.30 -0.75
N THR A 211 2.23 -17.31 -1.43
CA THR A 211 1.33 -17.56 -2.56
C THR A 211 2.05 -18.31 -3.67
N CYS A 212 3.26 -17.92 -4.05
CA CYS A 212 4.00 -18.59 -5.12
C CYS A 212 4.34 -20.05 -4.80
N ASP A 213 4.51 -20.41 -3.53
CA ASP A 213 4.82 -21.76 -3.09
C ASP A 213 3.56 -22.63 -2.93
N ASN A 214 2.40 -22.01 -2.68
CA ASN A 214 1.15 -22.72 -2.41
C ASN A 214 0.13 -22.67 -3.57
N PHE A 215 0.25 -21.73 -4.51
CA PHE A 215 -0.74 -21.54 -5.59
C PHE A 215 -0.79 -22.69 -6.60
N GLY A 216 0.29 -23.47 -6.74
CA GLY A 216 0.30 -24.72 -7.53
C GLY A 216 -0.62 -25.82 -7.00
N ARG A 217 -1.27 -25.62 -5.83
CA ARG A 217 -2.35 -26.48 -5.30
C ARG A 217 -3.75 -25.96 -5.64
N ILE A 218 -3.87 -24.80 -6.30
CA ILE A 218 -5.12 -24.05 -6.51
C ILE A 218 -5.52 -23.99 -8.00
N GLY A 219 -4.61 -24.29 -8.94
CA GLY A 219 -4.96 -24.38 -10.37
C GLY A 219 -4.01 -25.27 -11.16
N ASP A 220 -4.56 -26.29 -11.83
CA ASP A 220 -3.83 -27.11 -12.78
C ASP A 220 -3.30 -26.23 -13.93
N ASN A 221 -2.00 -26.36 -14.24
CA ASN A 221 -1.29 -25.76 -15.39
C ASN A 221 -0.69 -24.35 -15.29
N LEU A 222 -0.48 -23.77 -14.10
CA LEU A 222 0.33 -22.55 -14.01
C LEU A 222 1.82 -22.87 -13.87
N GLN A 223 2.63 -22.44 -14.84
CA GLN A 223 4.09 -22.57 -14.76
C GLN A 223 4.61 -21.74 -13.57
N ARG A 224 5.42 -22.38 -12.71
CA ARG A 224 6.05 -21.73 -11.54
C ARG A 224 6.78 -20.46 -11.97
N ILE A 225 6.57 -19.37 -11.23
CA ILE A 225 7.31 -18.10 -11.38
C ILE A 225 8.82 -18.41 -11.40
N GLY A 226 9.55 -17.77 -12.32
CA GLY A 226 11.00 -17.95 -12.43
C GLY A 226 11.73 -17.45 -11.19
N ASN A 227 12.86 -18.10 -10.86
CA ASN A 227 13.69 -17.71 -9.71
C ASN A 227 14.12 -16.24 -9.77
N SER A 228 14.38 -15.72 -10.98
CA SER A 228 14.76 -14.32 -11.19
C SER A 228 13.78 -13.33 -10.58
N SER A 229 12.46 -13.50 -10.76
CA SER A 229 11.47 -12.57 -10.21
C SER A 229 11.47 -12.60 -8.68
N ARG A 230 11.61 -13.78 -8.08
CA ARG A 230 11.71 -13.94 -6.62
C ARG A 230 12.98 -13.29 -6.07
N ASP A 231 14.10 -13.38 -6.78
CA ASP A 231 15.36 -12.74 -6.40
C ASP A 231 15.26 -11.21 -6.42
N PHE A 232 14.55 -10.65 -7.41
CA PHE A 232 14.26 -9.21 -7.45
C PHE A 232 13.39 -8.77 -6.26
N TRP A 233 12.34 -9.53 -5.94
CA TRP A 233 11.50 -9.23 -4.77
C TRP A 233 12.28 -9.34 -3.46
N GLN A 234 13.14 -10.34 -3.33
CA GLN A 234 13.99 -10.52 -2.16
C GLN A 234 14.99 -9.38 -2.01
N ARG A 235 15.65 -8.95 -3.10
CA ARG A 235 16.55 -7.79 -3.08
C ARG A 235 15.80 -6.51 -2.71
N ALA A 236 14.61 -6.29 -3.26
CA ALA A 236 13.77 -5.15 -2.87
C ALA A 236 13.40 -5.17 -1.38
N ALA A 237 13.03 -6.34 -0.84
CA ALA A 237 12.56 -6.47 0.54
C ALA A 237 13.69 -6.47 1.58
N LYS A 238 14.87 -7.01 1.25
CA LYS A 238 15.93 -7.31 2.23
C LYS A 238 17.28 -6.70 1.91
N GLY A 239 17.50 -6.24 0.68
CA GLY A 239 18.75 -5.60 0.30
C GLY A 239 18.98 -4.29 1.05
N SER A 240 20.22 -3.81 1.04
CA SER A 240 20.52 -2.46 1.50
C SER A 240 19.73 -1.42 0.72
N LEU A 241 19.38 -0.28 1.35
CA LEU A 241 18.68 0.79 0.64
C LEU A 241 19.55 1.51 -0.39
N HIS A 242 20.88 1.47 -0.30
CA HIS A 242 21.75 2.14 -1.28
C HIS A 242 21.98 1.34 -2.56
N ILE A 243 21.52 0.08 -2.62
CA ILE A 243 21.60 -0.78 -3.81
C ILE A 243 20.19 -1.12 -4.28
N ALA A 244 19.82 -0.65 -5.46
CA ALA A 244 18.56 -0.97 -6.10
C ALA A 244 18.48 -2.47 -6.46
N PRO A 245 17.26 -3.03 -6.66
CA PRO A 245 17.11 -4.44 -7.00
C PRO A 245 17.77 -4.86 -8.32
N ASP A 246 18.12 -3.94 -9.22
CA ASP A 246 18.88 -4.24 -10.44
C ASP A 246 20.40 -4.10 -10.27
N GLY A 247 20.86 -3.64 -9.09
CA GLY A 247 22.27 -3.38 -8.79
C GLY A 247 22.67 -1.91 -8.93
N THR A 248 21.77 -1.02 -9.35
CA THR A 248 22.06 0.42 -9.43
C THR A 248 22.35 0.98 -8.03
N GLU A 249 23.46 1.69 -7.88
CA GLU A 249 23.82 2.34 -6.61
C GLU A 249 23.17 3.72 -6.50
N VAL A 250 22.68 4.05 -5.30
CA VAL A 250 22.12 5.35 -4.94
C VAL A 250 22.96 5.93 -3.81
N GLU A 251 24.01 6.65 -4.18
CA GLU A 251 25.09 7.10 -3.28
C GLU A 251 24.59 7.82 -2.01
N TRP A 252 23.58 8.68 -2.14
CA TRP A 252 23.07 9.44 -0.99
C TRP A 252 22.36 8.57 0.06
N LEU A 253 21.92 7.36 -0.30
CA LEU A 253 21.35 6.39 0.64
C LEU A 253 22.42 5.60 1.40
N GLU A 254 23.68 5.59 0.94
CA GLU A 254 24.77 4.84 1.59
C GLU A 254 25.05 5.38 3.00
N LYS A 255 24.93 6.70 3.18
CA LYS A 255 25.16 7.39 4.46
C LYS A 255 24.06 7.16 5.50
N GLY A 256 22.91 6.61 5.09
CA GLY A 256 21.72 6.41 5.93
C GLY A 256 21.48 4.97 6.40
N ASP A 257 22.34 4.04 6.00
CA ASP A 257 22.14 2.60 6.20
C ASP A 257 22.53 2.11 7.62
N THR A 258 22.98 3.00 8.50
CA THR A 258 23.08 2.74 9.93
C THR A 258 21.70 2.89 10.57
N GLU A 259 21.03 1.76 10.79
CA GLU A 259 19.67 1.52 11.32
C GLU A 259 19.26 2.23 12.66
N GLY A 260 19.84 3.36 13.05
CA GLY A 260 19.57 4.03 14.34
C GLY A 260 19.38 5.55 14.33
N ASP A 261 19.71 6.28 13.27
CA ASP A 261 19.96 7.73 13.42
C ASP A 261 18.82 8.69 13.00
N TYR A 262 17.72 8.19 12.42
CA TYR A 262 16.63 9.06 11.98
C TYR A 262 15.58 9.39 13.05
N GLU A 263 15.70 8.87 14.27
CA GLU A 263 14.75 9.15 15.38
C GLU A 263 15.23 10.22 16.38
N MET A 264 16.41 10.83 16.22
CA MET A 264 16.97 11.70 17.27
C MET A 264 17.50 13.03 16.75
N LYS A 265 16.61 13.96 16.33
CA LYS A 265 16.89 15.40 16.33
C LYS A 265 15.63 16.23 16.67
N GLU A 266 15.07 16.02 17.86
CA GLU A 266 14.46 17.12 18.61
C GLU A 266 15.35 17.37 19.83
N GLY A 267 16.06 18.50 19.78
CA GLY A 267 16.88 19.06 20.85
C GLY A 267 16.94 20.57 20.67
#